data_AF-A0A1Q3D607-F1
#
_entry.id   AF-A0A1Q3D607-F1
#
_cell.length_a   1.000
_cell.length_b   1.000
_cell.length_c   1.000
_cell.angle_alpha   90.00
_cell.angle_beta   90.00
_cell.angle_gamma   90.00
#
_symmetry.space_group_name_H-M   'P 1'
#
loop_
_entity.id
_entity.type
_entity.pdbx_description
1 polymer ?
#
loop_
_entity_poly.entity_id
_entity_poly.type
_entity_poly.pdbx_seq_one_letter_code
_entity_poly.pdbx_strand_id
1 'polypeptide(L)'
;MVATWDDSDPSSSEEEKNDEEVVNLALMAMEEDTSGDESENEVNFTFDELQSAYEKLYIEYENVCLKNKTLKKNAISMTNELEILKSENSKYLKEIKSLKDKNSFYINEIDILNVSSKLSIDFMEENKKLKIEIDALKKTFSTFSNSSAKLDNLLGLQRCVFDKAGLGFEEMKNVKHFKNFFGKQNEPKIVCNYCGRIGHISTSCFYRNNLCIGKTRMIWVPKGTFVTNLQGPKFKWVPKT
;
A
#
# COMPACT_ATOMS: atom_id res chain seq x y z
N MET A 1 -23.58 -31.87 -13.70
CA MET A 1 -23.49 -31.86 -15.18
C MET A 1 -22.59 -33.02 -15.55
N VAL A 2 -23.20 -34.03 -16.16
CA VAL A 2 -22.74 -35.41 -16.33
C VAL A 2 -22.55 -35.66 -17.82
N ALA A 3 -21.53 -36.43 -18.21
CA ALA A 3 -21.45 -37.14 -19.49
C ALA A 3 -21.06 -38.59 -19.10
N THR A 4 -21.93 -39.61 -19.07
CA THR A 4 -22.70 -40.32 -20.11
C THR A 4 -21.86 -40.77 -21.29
N TRP A 5 -21.22 -41.94 -21.16
CA TRP A 5 -20.93 -42.81 -22.29
C TRP A 5 -21.54 -44.18 -22.02
N ASP A 6 -22.31 -44.60 -23.00
CA ASP A 6 -23.44 -45.51 -22.99
C ASP A 6 -23.06 -46.83 -23.66
N ASP A 7 -23.73 -47.89 -23.22
CA ASP A 7 -24.06 -49.17 -23.86
C ASP A 7 -23.18 -49.80 -24.97
N SER A 8 -22.73 -51.02 -24.66
CA SER A 8 -22.98 -52.16 -25.56
C SER A 8 -23.19 -53.44 -24.72
N ASP A 9 -24.39 -54.00 -24.84
CA ASP A 9 -24.95 -55.12 -24.09
C ASP A 9 -24.21 -56.47 -24.26
N PRO A 10 -24.30 -57.36 -23.25
CA PRO A 10 -23.99 -58.78 -23.37
C PRO A 10 -25.25 -59.58 -23.76
N SER A 11 -25.22 -60.30 -24.87
CA SER A 11 -26.13 -61.43 -25.15
C SER A 11 -25.33 -62.50 -25.87
N SER A 12 -24.92 -63.55 -25.18
CA SER A 12 -25.70 -64.78 -24.87
C SER A 12 -25.71 -65.74 -26.06
N SER A 13 -25.01 -66.86 -25.90
CA SER A 13 -25.49 -68.19 -26.28
C SER A 13 -24.59 -69.25 -25.63
N GLU A 14 -25.09 -69.92 -24.60
CA GLU A 14 -24.67 -71.28 -24.27
C GLU A 14 -24.95 -72.20 -25.46
N GLU A 15 -23.95 -72.93 -25.92
CA GLU A 15 -24.11 -74.27 -26.47
C GLU A 15 -22.77 -75.00 -26.41
N GLU A 16 -22.78 -76.12 -25.70
CA GLU A 16 -21.67 -77.05 -25.55
C GLU A 16 -21.15 -77.52 -26.92
N LYS A 17 -19.83 -77.53 -27.10
CA LYS A 17 -19.15 -78.62 -27.80
C LYS A 17 -17.68 -78.66 -27.42
N ASN A 18 -17.26 -79.87 -27.06
CA ASN A 18 -15.87 -80.27 -26.89
C ASN A 18 -15.05 -79.82 -28.10
N ASP A 19 -14.27 -78.76 -27.94
CA ASP A 19 -13.16 -78.51 -28.83
C ASP A 19 -11.90 -78.95 -28.10
N GLU A 20 -11.44 -80.13 -28.52
CA GLU A 20 -10.19 -80.76 -28.11
C GLU A 20 -9.10 -79.71 -27.94
N GLU A 21 -8.54 -79.66 -26.73
CA GLU A 21 -7.40 -78.83 -26.38
C GLU A 21 -6.22 -79.27 -27.28
N VAL A 22 -6.08 -78.63 -28.45
CA VAL A 22 -5.01 -78.91 -29.41
C VAL A 22 -3.71 -78.47 -28.75
N VAL A 23 -3.05 -79.44 -28.10
CA VAL A 23 -1.66 -79.32 -27.69
C VAL A 23 -0.86 -79.11 -28.97
N ASN A 24 -0.45 -77.87 -29.23
CA ASN A 24 0.51 -77.54 -30.27
C ASN A 24 1.89 -78.09 -29.89
N LEU A 25 2.05 -79.41 -29.93
CA LEU A 25 3.33 -80.10 -29.88
C LEU A 25 4.01 -79.85 -31.23
N ALA A 26 4.83 -78.80 -31.31
CA ALA A 26 5.65 -78.52 -32.48
C ALA A 26 6.74 -79.59 -32.61
N LEU A 27 6.41 -80.74 -33.20
CA LEU A 27 7.36 -81.72 -33.68
C LEU A 27 7.89 -81.25 -35.03
N MET A 28 9.05 -80.58 -35.04
CA MET A 28 9.80 -80.36 -36.27
C MET A 28 10.32 -81.72 -36.74
N ALA A 29 9.67 -82.27 -37.77
CA ALA A 29 10.20 -83.40 -38.51
C ALA A 29 11.54 -83.00 -39.13
N MET A 30 12.61 -83.73 -38.81
CA MET A 30 13.86 -83.63 -39.54
C MET A 30 13.64 -84.39 -40.85
N GLU A 31 13.56 -83.66 -41.96
CA GLU A 31 13.61 -84.27 -43.29
C GLU A 31 14.98 -84.93 -43.46
N GLU A 32 14.96 -86.24 -43.68
CA GLU A 32 16.14 -87.10 -43.88
C GLU A 32 16.71 -86.84 -45.28
N ASP A 33 17.48 -85.76 -45.43
CA ASP A 33 18.29 -85.51 -46.62
C ASP A 33 19.59 -86.31 -46.54
N THR A 34 19.49 -87.58 -46.96
CA THR A 34 20.66 -88.40 -47.32
C THR A 34 21.36 -87.82 -48.55
N SER A 35 22.33 -86.92 -48.36
CA SER A 35 23.47 -86.81 -49.28
C SER A 35 24.63 -86.00 -48.67
N GLY A 36 25.64 -86.73 -48.19
CA GLY A 36 27.06 -86.37 -48.34
C GLY A 36 27.63 -85.31 -47.41
N ASP A 37 28.04 -85.72 -46.20
CA ASP A 37 29.45 -85.74 -45.76
C ASP A 37 29.48 -86.33 -44.33
N GLU A 38 29.45 -87.67 -44.23
CA GLU A 38 29.61 -88.40 -42.96
C GLU A 38 31.09 -88.46 -42.55
N SER A 39 31.75 -87.30 -42.41
CA SER A 39 33.08 -87.23 -41.83
C SER A 39 32.98 -86.88 -40.34
N GLU A 40 32.74 -87.93 -39.55
CA GLU A 40 33.30 -88.16 -38.21
C GLU A 40 33.57 -86.91 -37.34
N ASN A 41 32.52 -86.41 -36.70
CA ASN A 41 32.63 -85.87 -35.34
C ASN A 41 31.55 -86.51 -34.44
N GLU A 42 31.24 -87.77 -34.69
CA GLU A 42 30.47 -88.59 -33.76
C GLU A 42 31.41 -88.98 -32.62
N VAL A 43 31.58 -88.04 -31.67
CA VAL A 43 32.33 -88.28 -30.44
C VAL A 43 31.56 -89.35 -29.67
N ASN A 44 31.97 -90.60 -29.83
CA ASN A 44 31.43 -91.73 -29.09
C ASN A 44 31.82 -91.59 -27.61
N PHE A 45 31.05 -90.81 -26.86
CA PHE A 45 31.20 -90.71 -25.42
C PHE A 45 31.04 -92.09 -24.82
N THR A 46 31.98 -92.47 -23.96
CA THR A 46 31.80 -93.67 -23.16
C THR A 46 30.67 -93.45 -22.16
N PHE A 47 29.93 -94.51 -21.83
CA PHE A 47 28.83 -94.44 -20.87
C PHE A 47 29.26 -93.80 -19.53
N ASP A 48 30.48 -94.12 -19.08
CA ASP A 48 31.08 -93.59 -17.85
C ASP A 48 31.32 -92.06 -17.91
N GLU A 49 31.73 -91.53 -19.06
CA GLU A 49 31.91 -90.08 -19.27
C GLU A 49 30.57 -89.34 -19.21
N LEU A 50 29.53 -89.90 -19.85
CA LEU A 50 28.18 -89.34 -19.82
C LEU A 50 27.59 -89.37 -18.40
N GLN A 51 27.77 -90.49 -17.69
CA GLN A 51 27.33 -90.64 -16.31
C GLN A 51 28.01 -89.62 -15.39
N SER A 52 29.34 -89.45 -15.51
CA SER A 52 30.09 -88.46 -14.74
C SER A 52 29.64 -87.03 -15.03
N ALA A 53 29.36 -86.71 -16.30
CA ALA A 53 28.84 -85.39 -16.69
C ALA A 53 27.45 -85.12 -16.11
N TYR A 54 26.55 -86.10 -16.14
CA TYR A 54 25.21 -85.99 -15.56
C TYR A 54 25.24 -85.79 -14.05
N GLU A 55 26.11 -86.52 -13.33
CA GLU A 55 26.23 -86.39 -11.88
C GLU A 55 26.76 -85.00 -11.47
N LYS A 56 27.75 -84.46 -12.19
CA LYS A 56 28.22 -83.08 -12.01
C LYS A 56 27.10 -82.07 -12.27
N LEU A 57 26.34 -82.25 -13.34
CA LEU A 57 25.21 -81.40 -13.67
C LEU A 57 24.14 -81.42 -12.56
N TYR A 58 23.85 -82.60 -12.01
CA TYR A 58 22.88 -82.77 -10.94
C TYR A 58 23.32 -82.05 -9.64
N ILE A 59 24.60 -82.17 -9.26
CA ILE A 59 25.17 -81.46 -8.10
C ILE A 59 25.06 -79.93 -8.29
N GLU A 60 25.40 -79.43 -9.48
CA GLU A 60 25.26 -78.00 -9.79
C GLU A 60 23.78 -77.55 -9.75
N TYR A 61 22.86 -78.37 -10.27
CA TYR A 61 21.43 -78.10 -10.20
C TYR A 61 20.93 -78.00 -8.74
N GLU A 62 21.34 -78.93 -7.87
CA GLU A 62 20.98 -78.90 -6.45
C GLU A 62 21.53 -77.65 -5.76
N ASN A 63 22.79 -77.30 -6.04
CA ASN A 63 23.42 -76.07 -5.55
C ASN A 63 22.66 -74.81 -5.98
N VAL A 64 22.24 -74.74 -7.25
CA VAL A 64 21.41 -73.63 -7.78
C VAL A 64 20.05 -73.60 -7.09
N CYS A 65 19.42 -74.75 -6.85
CA CYS A 65 18.15 -74.84 -6.13
C CYS A 65 18.24 -74.29 -4.69
N LEU A 66 19.33 -74.60 -3.98
CA LEU A 66 19.58 -74.07 -2.64
C LEU A 66 19.76 -72.54 -2.67
N LYS A 67 20.56 -72.03 -3.61
CA LYS A 67 20.71 -70.58 -3.82
C LYS A 67 19.39 -69.88 -4.16
N ASN A 68 18.54 -70.51 -4.97
CA ASN A 68 17.23 -69.94 -5.29
C ASN A 68 16.31 -69.87 -4.05
N LYS A 69 16.33 -70.90 -3.19
CA LYS A 69 15.60 -70.88 -1.91
C LYS A 69 16.05 -69.74 -0.99
N THR A 70 17.35 -69.46 -0.90
CA THR A 70 17.86 -68.35 -0.09
C THR A 70 17.49 -66.98 -0.69
N LEU A 71 17.61 -66.81 -2.01
CA LEU A 71 17.20 -65.59 -2.70
C LEU A 71 15.71 -65.30 -2.52
N LYS A 72 14.85 -66.32 -2.61
CA LYS A 72 13.40 -66.16 -2.34
C LYS A 72 13.13 -65.64 -0.93
N LYS A 73 13.82 -66.18 0.09
CA LYS A 73 13.70 -65.69 1.47
C LYS A 73 14.14 -64.23 1.60
N ASN A 74 15.27 -63.88 0.99
CA ASN A 74 15.76 -62.51 0.99
C ASN A 74 14.79 -61.55 0.28
N ALA A 75 14.20 -61.96 -0.84
CA ALA A 75 13.21 -61.17 -1.58
C ALA A 75 11.97 -60.86 -0.73
N ILE A 76 11.47 -61.86 0.01
CA ILE A 76 10.34 -61.68 0.94
C ILE A 76 10.73 -60.71 2.07
N SER A 77 11.92 -60.88 2.67
CA SER A 77 12.42 -59.98 3.71
C SER A 77 12.50 -58.53 3.24
N MET A 78 13.11 -58.29 2.08
CA MET A 78 13.21 -56.94 1.50
C MET A 78 11.84 -56.35 1.17
N THR A 79 10.89 -57.17 0.72
CA THR A 79 9.51 -56.71 0.44
C THR A 79 8.81 -56.22 1.72
N ASN A 80 8.97 -56.94 2.82
CA ASN A 80 8.42 -56.54 4.12
C ASN A 80 9.05 -55.24 4.63
N GLU A 81 10.37 -55.10 4.52
CA GLU A 81 11.08 -53.87 4.89
C GLU A 81 10.60 -52.66 4.06
N LEU A 82 10.40 -52.85 2.75
CA LEU A 82 9.83 -51.82 1.87
C LEU A 82 8.41 -51.41 2.29
N GLU A 83 7.58 -52.35 2.72
CA GLU A 83 6.23 -52.06 3.19
C GLU A 83 6.25 -51.23 4.49
N ILE A 84 7.13 -51.57 5.42
CA ILE A 84 7.35 -50.80 6.66
C ILE A 84 7.79 -49.37 6.33
N LEU A 85 8.84 -49.21 5.51
CA LEU A 85 9.35 -47.90 5.12
C LEU A 85 8.30 -47.06 4.38
N LYS A 86 7.48 -47.70 3.53
CA LYS A 86 6.35 -47.03 2.85
C LYS A 86 5.32 -46.52 3.85
N SER A 87 5.02 -47.29 4.89
CA SER A 87 4.12 -46.88 5.97
C SER A 87 4.67 -45.70 6.76
N GLU A 88 5.97 -45.69 7.06
CA GLU A 88 6.65 -44.60 7.76
C GLU A 88 6.70 -43.32 6.93
N ASN A 89 7.07 -43.42 5.65
CA ASN A 89 7.01 -42.31 4.71
C ASN A 89 5.61 -41.69 4.63
N SER A 90 4.55 -42.50 4.69
CA SER A 90 3.18 -42.00 4.71
C SER A 90 2.86 -41.19 5.99
N LYS A 91 3.44 -41.55 7.14
CA LYS A 91 3.30 -40.80 8.40
C LYS A 91 4.03 -39.47 8.32
N TYR A 92 5.29 -39.46 7.87
CA TYR A 92 6.05 -38.24 7.68
C TYR A 92 5.40 -37.28 6.69
N LEU A 93 4.83 -37.77 5.60
CA LEU A 93 4.09 -36.92 4.65
C LEU A 93 2.87 -36.24 5.29
N LYS A 94 2.12 -36.96 6.15
CA LYS A 94 0.99 -36.38 6.89
C LYS A 94 1.47 -35.31 7.88
N GLU A 95 2.57 -35.57 8.57
CA GLU A 95 3.15 -34.61 9.51
C GLU A 95 3.64 -33.34 8.79
N ILE A 96 4.38 -33.48 7.69
CA ILE A 96 4.83 -32.36 6.85
C ILE A 96 3.64 -31.54 6.36
N LYS A 97 2.56 -32.17 5.92
CA LYS A 97 1.33 -31.47 5.50
C LYS A 97 0.74 -30.67 6.67
N SER A 98 0.61 -31.29 7.85
CA SER A 98 0.09 -30.61 9.04
C SER A 98 0.95 -29.42 9.48
N LEU A 99 2.28 -29.53 9.36
CA LEU A 99 3.20 -28.44 9.66
C LEU A 99 3.13 -27.33 8.62
N LYS A 100 2.95 -27.67 7.34
CA LYS A 100 2.74 -26.70 6.26
C LYS A 100 1.47 -25.88 6.50
N ASP A 101 0.38 -26.53 6.89
CA ASP A 101 -0.89 -25.86 7.21
C ASP A 101 -0.74 -24.92 8.43
N LYS A 102 -0.02 -25.36 9.48
CA LYS A 102 0.31 -24.50 10.63
C LYS A 102 1.18 -23.30 10.24
N ASN A 103 2.20 -23.50 9.42
CA ASN A 103 3.05 -22.40 8.94
C ASN A 103 2.26 -21.39 8.12
N SER A 104 1.33 -21.86 7.28
CA SER A 104 0.41 -20.97 6.55
C SER A 104 -0.45 -20.12 7.51
N PHE A 105 -0.91 -20.70 8.61
CA PHE A 105 -1.67 -19.97 9.62
C PHE A 105 -0.80 -18.89 10.29
N TYR A 106 0.41 -19.23 10.74
CA TYR A 106 1.31 -18.28 11.39
C TYR A 106 1.75 -17.15 10.46
N ILE A 107 1.96 -17.42 9.16
CA ILE A 107 2.26 -16.36 8.18
C ILE A 107 1.13 -15.33 8.12
N ASN A 108 -0.13 -15.79 8.06
CA ASN A 108 -1.28 -14.89 8.05
C ASN A 108 -1.39 -14.07 9.35
N GLU A 109 -1.10 -14.68 10.50
CA GLU A 109 -1.11 -13.99 11.80
C GLU A 109 -0.02 -12.91 11.87
N ILE A 110 1.18 -13.19 11.35
CA ILE A 110 2.27 -12.21 11.23
C ILE A 110 1.85 -11.04 10.32
N ASP A 111 1.20 -11.31 9.20
CA ASP A 111 0.73 -10.26 8.28
C ASP A 111 -0.31 -9.35 8.95
N ILE A 112 -1.26 -9.92 9.70
CA ILE A 112 -2.24 -9.16 10.48
C ILE A 112 -1.55 -8.29 11.53
N LEU A 113 -0.61 -8.86 12.29
CA LEU A 113 0.16 -8.12 13.29
C LEU A 113 0.98 -6.99 12.67
N ASN A 114 1.53 -7.19 11.49
CA ASN A 114 2.31 -6.18 10.78
C ASN A 114 1.41 -5.01 10.34
N VAL A 115 0.24 -5.30 9.76
CA VAL A 115 -0.76 -4.27 9.40
C VAL A 115 -1.23 -3.50 10.65
N SER A 116 -1.52 -4.20 11.74
CA SER A 116 -1.92 -3.59 13.02
C SER A 116 -0.82 -2.69 13.59
N SER A 117 0.43 -3.15 13.57
CA SER A 117 1.58 -2.37 14.02
C SER A 117 1.78 -1.11 13.19
N LYS A 118 1.61 -1.21 11.86
CA LYS A 118 1.70 -0.07 10.95
C LYS A 118 0.60 0.96 11.25
N LEU A 119 -0.65 0.51 11.42
CA LEU A 119 -1.77 1.37 11.78
C LEU A 119 -1.54 2.10 13.12
N SER A 120 -0.98 1.39 14.11
CA SER A 120 -0.63 1.95 15.42
C SER A 120 0.41 3.06 15.31
N ILE A 121 1.46 2.86 14.50
CA ILE A 121 2.48 3.89 14.23
C ILE A 121 1.86 5.12 13.59
N ASP A 122 1.03 4.93 12.55
CA ASP A 122 0.40 6.03 11.81
C ASP A 122 -0.52 6.85 12.74
N PHE A 123 -1.32 6.19 13.60
CA PHE A 123 -2.16 6.84 14.60
C PHE A 123 -1.34 7.63 15.64
N MET A 124 -0.19 7.10 16.06
CA MET A 124 0.71 7.80 16.98
C MET A 124 1.31 9.06 16.36
N GLU A 125 1.66 9.03 15.08
CA GLU A 125 2.14 10.21 14.35
C GLU A 125 1.05 11.27 14.18
N GLU A 126 -0.17 10.87 13.82
CA GLU A 126 -1.31 11.77 13.71
C GLU A 126 -1.63 12.45 15.05
N ASN A 127 -1.65 11.70 16.15
CA ASN A 127 -1.87 12.27 17.48
C ASN A 127 -0.79 13.28 17.89
N LYS A 128 0.48 13.05 17.49
CA LYS A 128 1.55 14.04 17.72
C LYS A 128 1.27 15.34 16.97
N LYS A 129 0.83 15.27 15.70
CA LYS A 129 0.45 16.43 14.89
C LYS A 129 -0.73 17.18 15.52
N LEU A 130 -1.80 16.47 15.86
CA LEU A 130 -2.97 17.05 16.53
C LEU A 130 -2.62 17.74 17.85
N LYS A 131 -1.69 17.17 18.63
CA LYS A 131 -1.24 17.78 19.88
C LYS A 131 -0.55 19.13 19.65
N ILE A 132 0.31 19.21 18.62
CA ILE A 132 0.96 20.46 18.22
C ILE A 132 -0.07 21.51 17.78
N GLU A 133 -1.06 21.10 16.98
CA GLU A 133 -2.14 21.98 16.53
C GLU A 133 -3.00 22.48 17.69
N ILE A 134 -3.34 21.61 18.65
CA ILE A 134 -4.08 21.98 19.86
C ILE A 134 -3.30 23.01 20.68
N ASP A 135 -2.00 22.84 20.86
CA ASP A 135 -1.18 23.78 21.62
C ASP A 135 -1.05 25.15 20.92
N ALA A 136 -0.93 25.15 19.58
CA ALA A 136 -1.01 26.36 18.79
C ALA A 136 -2.38 27.05 18.92
N LEU A 137 -3.47 26.29 18.81
CA LEU A 137 -4.84 26.79 18.92
C LEU A 137 -5.10 27.37 20.32
N LYS A 138 -4.69 26.68 21.39
CA LYS A 138 -4.78 27.19 22.77
C LYS A 138 -4.10 28.54 22.92
N LYS A 139 -2.89 28.71 22.35
CA LYS A 139 -2.18 30.00 22.37
C LYS A 139 -2.98 31.10 21.67
N THR A 140 -3.53 30.82 20.48
CA THR A 140 -4.37 31.79 19.76
C THR A 140 -5.67 32.12 20.52
N PHE A 141 -6.28 31.13 21.16
CA PHE A 141 -7.49 31.31 21.96
C PHE A 141 -7.22 32.16 23.20
N SER A 142 -6.10 31.96 23.90
CA SER A 142 -5.71 32.81 25.03
C SER A 142 -5.51 34.27 24.59
N THR A 143 -4.87 34.51 23.45
CA THR A 143 -4.73 35.88 22.91
C THR A 143 -6.08 36.49 22.54
N PHE A 144 -6.97 35.72 21.91
CA PHE A 144 -8.30 36.16 21.53
C PHE A 144 -9.18 36.47 22.76
N SER A 145 -9.18 35.61 23.77
CA SER A 145 -9.89 35.81 25.03
C SER A 145 -9.42 37.07 25.75
N ASN A 146 -8.11 37.30 25.82
CA ASN A 146 -7.54 38.52 26.38
C ASN A 146 -7.98 39.79 25.61
N SER A 147 -8.04 39.72 24.28
CA SER A 147 -8.55 40.84 23.47
C SER A 147 -10.05 41.03 23.64
N SER A 148 -10.83 39.96 23.77
CA SER A 148 -12.28 40.03 23.99
C SER A 148 -12.59 40.71 25.31
N ALA A 149 -11.93 40.30 26.41
CA ALA A 149 -12.13 40.94 27.70
C ALA A 149 -11.78 42.44 27.68
N LYS A 150 -10.73 42.84 26.94
CA LYS A 150 -10.41 44.26 26.75
C LYS A 150 -11.50 44.99 25.96
N LEU A 151 -12.04 44.38 24.92
CA LEU A 151 -13.14 44.94 24.13
C LEU A 151 -14.42 45.06 24.96
N ASP A 152 -14.79 44.03 25.73
CA ASP A 152 -15.95 44.03 26.61
C ASP A 152 -15.85 45.12 27.68
N ASN A 153 -14.66 45.31 28.26
CA ASN A 153 -14.39 46.42 29.16
C ASN A 153 -14.57 47.78 28.46
N LEU A 154 -14.12 47.92 27.22
CA LEU A 154 -14.26 49.17 26.45
C LEU A 154 -15.72 49.46 26.07
N LEU A 155 -16.48 48.45 25.63
CA LEU A 155 -17.90 48.57 25.30
C LEU A 155 -18.77 48.77 26.55
N GLY A 156 -18.42 48.12 27.67
CA GLY A 156 -19.06 48.32 28.96
C GLY A 156 -18.93 49.76 29.45
N LEU A 157 -17.78 50.41 29.19
CA LEU A 157 -17.59 51.84 29.42
C LEU A 157 -18.40 52.70 28.45
N GLN A 158 -18.55 52.30 27.19
CA GLN A 158 -19.31 53.04 26.18
C GLN A 158 -20.83 53.05 26.41
N ARG A 159 -21.37 52.09 27.19
CA ARG A 159 -22.76 52.12 27.66
C ARG A 159 -23.02 53.13 28.78
N CYS A 160 -22.00 53.84 29.26
CA CYS A 160 -22.26 55.03 30.06
C CYS A 160 -23.00 56.05 29.21
N VAL A 161 -24.18 56.43 29.70
CA VAL A 161 -24.91 57.58 29.23
C VAL A 161 -23.99 58.79 29.45
N PHE A 162 -23.21 59.15 28.45
CA PHE A 162 -22.50 60.42 28.43
C PHE A 162 -23.55 61.51 28.47
N ASP A 163 -23.51 62.34 29.51
CA ASP A 163 -24.28 63.56 29.74
C ASP A 163 -25.42 63.77 28.73
N LYS A 164 -26.46 62.92 28.78
CA LYS A 164 -27.67 63.13 27.98
C LYS A 164 -28.45 64.24 28.64
N ALA A 165 -28.01 65.48 28.41
CA ALA A 165 -28.75 66.66 28.80
C ALA A 165 -29.65 67.09 27.63
N GLY A 166 -30.95 66.96 27.82
CA GLY A 166 -31.97 67.40 26.87
C GLY A 166 -33.32 67.53 27.57
N LEU A 167 -34.17 68.44 27.07
CA LEU A 167 -35.53 68.65 27.57
C LEU A 167 -36.30 67.32 27.62
N GLY A 168 -36.63 66.85 28.83
CA GLY A 168 -37.35 65.60 29.08
C GLY A 168 -36.51 64.41 29.56
N PHE A 169 -35.19 64.56 29.76
CA PHE A 169 -34.37 63.48 30.32
C PHE A 169 -34.40 63.49 31.86
N GLU A 170 -34.94 62.42 32.46
CA GLU A 170 -34.87 62.17 33.91
C GLU A 170 -33.66 61.27 34.24
N GLU A 171 -32.77 61.79 35.09
CA GLU A 171 -31.53 61.13 35.45
C GLU A 171 -31.79 59.97 36.43
N MET A 172 -31.43 58.75 36.02
CA MET A 172 -31.54 57.57 36.88
C MET A 172 -30.47 57.60 37.98
N LYS A 173 -30.90 57.59 39.25
CA LYS A 173 -30.07 57.83 40.46
C LYS A 173 -28.85 56.91 40.67
N ASN A 174 -28.70 55.82 39.89
CA ASN A 174 -27.69 54.78 40.13
C ASN A 174 -26.72 54.56 38.96
N VAL A 175 -26.59 55.51 38.04
CA VAL A 175 -25.65 55.37 36.91
C VAL A 175 -24.22 55.63 37.38
N LYS A 176 -23.34 54.64 37.21
CA LYS A 176 -21.90 54.80 37.51
C LYS A 176 -21.27 55.60 36.38
N HIS A 177 -20.92 56.86 36.65
CA HIS A 177 -20.14 57.69 35.74
C HIS A 177 -18.66 57.29 35.82
N PHE A 178 -18.12 56.73 34.75
CA PHE A 178 -16.68 56.47 34.65
C PHE A 178 -15.95 57.69 34.07
N LYS A 179 -14.70 57.91 34.49
CA LYS A 179 -13.82 58.95 33.92
C LYS A 179 -13.55 58.64 32.44
N ASN A 180 -13.84 59.60 31.57
CA ASN A 180 -13.49 59.54 30.14
C ASN A 180 -11.97 59.38 29.97
N PHE A 181 -11.54 58.23 29.44
CA PHE A 181 -10.14 57.98 29.07
C PHE A 181 -9.80 58.47 27.65
N PHE A 182 -10.81 58.88 26.86
CA PHE A 182 -10.56 59.59 25.61
C PHE A 182 -10.16 61.02 25.95
N GLY A 183 -8.85 61.31 25.93
CA GLY A 183 -8.36 62.67 26.01
C GLY A 183 -9.02 63.54 24.93
N LYS A 184 -9.38 64.78 25.27
CA LYS A 184 -9.88 65.75 24.29
C LYS A 184 -8.87 65.80 23.14
N GLN A 185 -9.23 65.29 21.97
CA GLN A 185 -8.43 65.50 20.78
C GLN A 185 -8.31 67.01 20.59
N ASN A 186 -7.09 67.51 20.36
CA ASN A 186 -6.92 68.89 19.89
C ASN A 186 -7.86 69.08 18.70
N GLU A 187 -8.77 70.05 18.79
CA GLU A 187 -9.74 70.32 17.73
C GLU A 187 -9.00 70.37 16.40
N PRO A 188 -9.37 69.53 15.41
CA PRO A 188 -8.68 69.52 14.14
C PRO A 188 -8.82 70.91 13.53
N LYS A 189 -7.71 71.64 13.41
CA LYS A 189 -7.67 72.89 12.66
C LYS A 189 -8.06 72.54 11.23
N ILE A 190 -9.32 72.80 10.87
CA ILE A 190 -9.84 72.52 9.53
C ILE A 190 -9.07 73.42 8.57
N VAL A 191 -8.12 72.87 7.83
CA VAL A 191 -7.37 73.57 6.78
C VAL A 191 -7.97 73.19 5.43
N CYS A 192 -8.21 74.20 4.59
CA CYS A 192 -8.71 73.97 3.25
C CYS A 192 -7.60 73.39 2.36
N ASN A 193 -7.81 72.21 1.77
CA ASN A 193 -6.82 71.57 0.88
C ASN A 193 -6.63 72.33 -0.45
N TYR A 194 -7.51 73.27 -0.80
CA TYR A 194 -7.40 74.06 -2.03
C TYR A 194 -6.59 75.35 -1.84
N CYS A 195 -6.83 76.12 -0.78
CA CYS A 195 -6.17 77.42 -0.56
C CYS A 195 -5.23 77.46 0.66
N GLY A 196 -5.13 76.37 1.43
CA GLY A 196 -4.25 76.26 2.59
C GLY A 196 -4.66 77.12 3.81
N ARG A 197 -5.82 77.79 3.78
CA ARG A 197 -6.30 78.62 4.90
C ARG A 197 -7.15 77.81 5.88
N ILE A 198 -7.07 78.17 7.15
CA ILE A 198 -7.80 77.53 8.25
C ILE A 198 -9.25 78.06 8.31
N GLY A 199 -10.20 77.23 8.73
CA GLY A 199 -11.59 77.60 9.04
C GLY A 199 -12.63 77.15 8.02
N HIS A 200 -12.25 76.48 6.94
CA HIS A 200 -13.19 75.96 5.94
C HIS A 200 -12.63 74.75 5.17
N ILE A 201 -13.51 74.00 4.51
CA ILE A 201 -13.16 72.81 3.71
C ILE A 201 -13.08 73.21 2.23
N SER A 202 -12.39 72.43 1.39
CA SER A 202 -12.24 72.70 -0.04
C SER A 202 -13.55 72.96 -0.80
N THR A 203 -14.66 72.37 -0.36
CA THR A 203 -15.99 72.54 -0.99
C THR A 203 -16.59 73.93 -0.76
N SER A 204 -16.31 74.53 0.39
CA SER A 204 -16.72 75.91 0.72
C SER A 204 -15.62 76.93 0.43
N CYS A 205 -14.56 76.53 -0.29
CA CYS A 205 -13.46 77.42 -0.61
C CYS A 205 -13.88 78.45 -1.66
N PHE A 206 -13.82 79.73 -1.28
CA PHE A 206 -14.10 80.85 -2.17
C PHE A 206 -13.25 80.82 -3.46
N TYR A 207 -11.97 80.47 -3.35
CA TYR A 207 -11.06 80.39 -4.49
C TYR A 207 -11.36 79.21 -5.43
N ARG A 208 -12.00 78.15 -4.94
CA ARG A 208 -12.46 77.02 -5.76
C ARG A 208 -13.76 77.36 -6.48
N ASN A 209 -14.69 77.98 -5.78
CA ASN A 209 -16.03 78.27 -6.30
C ASN A 209 -16.04 79.49 -7.24
N ASN A 210 -15.06 80.39 -7.12
CA ASN A 210 -14.86 81.52 -8.03
C ASN A 210 -13.64 81.29 -8.93
N LEU A 211 -13.83 80.47 -9.98
CA LEU A 211 -12.83 80.14 -11.02
C LEU A 211 -12.26 81.35 -11.79
N CYS A 212 -12.85 82.53 -11.64
CA CYS A 212 -12.55 83.71 -12.47
C CYS A 212 -11.42 84.61 -11.94
N ILE A 213 -10.89 84.39 -10.72
CA ILE A 213 -9.96 85.35 -10.07
C ILE A 213 -8.49 84.89 -10.11
N GLY A 214 -8.21 83.60 -10.37
CA GLY A 214 -6.86 83.03 -10.30
C GLY A 214 -6.34 82.43 -11.61
N LYS A 215 -6.41 83.16 -12.73
CA LYS A 215 -5.91 82.68 -14.03
C LYS A 215 -4.38 82.62 -14.06
N THR A 216 -3.78 81.62 -13.41
CA THR A 216 -2.49 81.09 -13.87
C THR A 216 -2.78 80.20 -15.07
N ARG A 217 -2.41 80.62 -16.29
CA ARG A 217 -2.57 79.80 -17.50
C ARG A 217 -1.77 78.51 -17.31
N MET A 218 -2.45 77.38 -17.11
CA MET A 218 -1.85 76.06 -17.11
C MET A 218 -1.77 75.56 -18.56
N ILE A 219 -0.57 75.25 -19.05
CA ILE A 219 -0.33 74.64 -20.36
C ILE A 219 -0.20 73.13 -20.14
N TRP A 220 -0.84 72.33 -20.99
CA TRP A 220 -0.72 70.87 -20.94
C TRP A 220 0.68 70.45 -21.37
N VAL A 221 1.39 69.70 -20.52
CA VAL A 221 2.70 69.13 -20.82
C VAL A 221 2.66 67.61 -20.59
N PRO A 222 3.20 66.79 -21.51
CA PRO A 222 3.27 65.34 -21.33
C PRO A 222 4.01 64.93 -20.04
N LYS A 223 3.56 63.84 -19.40
CA LYS A 223 4.20 63.31 -18.19
C LYS A 223 5.63 62.86 -18.50
N GLY A 224 6.62 63.46 -17.84
CA GLY A 224 8.05 63.18 -18.01
C GLY A 224 8.89 64.37 -18.49
N THR A 225 8.26 65.49 -18.87
CA THR A 225 8.98 66.72 -19.25
C THR A 225 9.35 67.53 -18.00
N PHE A 226 10.62 67.48 -17.59
CA PHE A 226 11.16 68.36 -16.57
C PHE A 226 11.46 69.74 -17.17
N VAL A 227 10.50 70.66 -17.11
CA VAL A 227 10.73 72.07 -17.52
C VAL A 227 11.36 72.83 -16.36
N THR A 228 12.64 72.62 -16.07
CA THR A 228 13.42 73.55 -15.22
C THR A 228 14.87 73.65 -15.67
N ASN A 229 15.08 74.22 -16.86
CA ASN A 229 16.14 75.21 -17.07
C ASN A 229 15.47 76.59 -17.25
N LEU A 230 14.61 76.94 -16.29
CA LEU A 230 14.03 78.28 -16.21
C LEU A 230 15.15 79.24 -15.79
N GLN A 231 15.84 79.83 -16.78
CA GLN A 231 16.69 81.00 -16.59
C GLN A 231 15.79 82.16 -16.16
N GLY A 232 15.60 82.28 -14.85
CA GLY A 232 15.04 83.45 -14.18
C GLY A 232 16.05 83.92 -13.14
N PRO A 233 16.30 85.23 -13.03
CA PRO A 233 17.40 85.74 -12.24
C PRO A 233 17.06 85.57 -10.75
N LYS A 234 18.05 85.02 -10.02
CA LYS A 234 18.28 85.05 -8.58
C LYS A 234 18.07 83.71 -7.85
N PHE A 235 19.17 83.30 -7.21
CA PHE A 235 19.33 82.37 -6.09
C PHE A 235 19.54 80.87 -6.38
N LYS A 236 20.80 80.53 -6.71
CA LYS A 236 21.48 79.38 -6.10
C LYS A 236 22.80 79.86 -5.51
N TRP A 237 22.84 80.01 -4.19
CA TRP A 237 24.08 80.01 -3.42
C TRP A 237 24.31 78.58 -2.94
N VAL A 238 25.50 78.06 -3.20
CA VAL A 238 26.01 76.78 -2.70
C VAL A 238 26.92 77.08 -1.52
N PRO A 239 26.83 76.38 -0.38
CA PRO A 239 27.95 76.28 0.54
C PRO A 239 28.83 75.08 0.16
N LYS A 240 30.13 75.34 -0.03
CA LYS A 240 31.19 74.32 -0.02
C LYS A 240 31.63 74.09 1.42
N THR A 241 32.05 72.83 1.65
CA THR A 241 32.60 72.15 2.84
C THR A 241 31.66 71.98 4.02
#